data_AF-A0AAD3VZW7-F1
#
_entry.id   AF-A0AAD3VZW7-F1
#
_cell.length_a   1.000
_cell.length_b   1.000
_cell.length_c   1.000
_cell.angle_alpha   90.00
_cell.angle_beta   90.00
_cell.angle_gamma   90.00
#
_symmetry.space_group_name_H-M   'P 1'
#
loop_
_entity.id
_entity.type
_entity.pdbx_description
1 polymer ?
#
loop_
_entity_poly.entity_id
_entity_poly.type
_entity_poly.pdbx_seq_one_letter_code
_entity_poly.pdbx_strand_id
1 'polypeptide(L)'
;MRKLPVLLLAILMFLSTVFTGCTTEKEPEVSYWDVYKSTFSGGLTTLNPFTLSGTSQYTYIANIIEGLVETDIYGRFVPALAESWDTNEDTSVWTFHLREGEYWVDHNGEKTEWEVTA
;
A
#
# COMPACT_ATOMS: atom_id res chain seq x y z
N MET A 1 45.31 44.73 4.94
CA MET A 1 44.87 44.17 6.25
C MET A 1 43.42 44.46 6.65
N ARG A 2 42.66 45.34 5.96
CA ARG A 2 41.28 45.73 6.34
C ARG A 2 40.14 44.88 5.73
N LYS A 3 40.45 43.88 4.90
CA LYS A 3 39.46 43.05 4.16
C LYS A 3 39.21 41.67 4.80
N LEU A 4 40.13 41.23 5.66
CA LEU A 4 40.06 39.95 6.39
C LEU A 4 38.88 39.86 7.39
N PRO A 5 38.56 40.91 8.19
CA PRO A 5 37.41 40.83 9.10
C PRO A 5 36.06 40.87 8.37
N VAL A 6 36.00 41.50 7.19
CA VAL A 6 34.77 41.55 6.36
C VAL A 6 34.48 40.19 5.72
N LEU A 7 35.53 39.47 5.31
CA LEU A 7 35.40 38.13 4.74
C LEU A 7 34.96 37.10 5.80
N LEU A 8 35.48 37.21 7.03
CA LEU A 8 35.08 36.35 8.16
C LEU A 8 33.62 36.57 8.57
N LEU A 9 33.14 37.82 8.58
CA LEU A 9 31.74 38.13 8.91
C LEU A 9 30.76 37.62 7.84
N ALA A 10 31.15 37.71 6.55
CA ALA A 10 30.34 37.20 5.44
C ALA A 10 30.24 35.67 5.45
N ILE A 11 31.31 34.95 5.81
CA ILE A 11 31.31 33.49 5.96
C ILE A 11 30.45 33.07 7.16
N LEU A 12 30.50 33.82 8.27
CA LEU A 12 29.66 33.55 9.44
C LEU A 12 28.15 33.72 9.14
N MET A 13 27.79 34.74 8.34
CA MET A 13 26.40 34.97 7.92
C MET A 13 25.89 33.91 6.93
N PHE A 14 26.78 33.35 6.08
CA PHE A 14 26.43 32.25 5.17
C PHE A 14 26.29 30.89 5.88
N LEU A 15 27.01 30.67 6.97
CA LEU A 15 26.95 29.43 7.73
C LEU A 15 25.68 29.32 8.60
N SER A 16 25.11 30.46 9.01
CA SER A 16 23.85 30.50 9.77
C SER A 16 22.60 30.14 8.95
N THR A 17 22.63 30.29 7.62
CA THR A 17 21.48 29.95 6.75
C THR A 17 21.39 28.46 6.39
N VAL A 18 22.43 27.67 6.69
CA VAL A 18 22.46 26.23 6.38
C VAL A 18 21.84 25.38 7.51
N PHE A 19 21.65 25.93 8.71
CA PHE A 19 21.23 25.16 9.89
C PHE A 19 19.74 25.26 10.26
N THR A 20 18.91 25.99 9.52
CA THR A 20 17.47 26.15 9.84
C THR A 20 16.56 25.11 9.15
N GLY A 21 17.13 24.15 8.40
CA GLY A 21 16.35 23.26 7.52
C GLY A 21 16.03 21.86 8.04
N CYS A 22 16.57 21.40 9.17
CA CYS A 22 16.22 20.09 9.75
C CYS A 22 15.03 20.22 10.70
N THR A 23 13.87 20.59 10.18
CA THR A 23 12.61 20.19 10.80
C THR A 23 12.35 18.75 10.40
N THR A 24 12.62 17.81 11.30
CA THR A 24 12.02 16.48 11.21
C THR A 24 10.51 16.71 11.28
N GLU A 25 9.81 16.66 10.14
CA GLU A 25 8.35 16.62 10.14
C GLU A 25 7.97 15.44 11.02
N LYS A 26 7.40 15.74 12.18
CA LYS A 26 6.94 14.72 13.11
C LYS A 26 5.79 14.05 12.39
N GLU A 27 6.02 12.82 11.90
CA GLU A 27 4.97 12.07 11.23
C GLU A 27 3.71 12.09 12.10
N PRO A 28 2.53 12.28 11.49
CA PRO A 28 1.30 12.39 12.25
C PRO A 28 1.15 11.18 13.16
N GLU A 29 0.77 11.41 14.42
CA GLU A 29 0.50 10.34 15.37
C GLU A 29 -0.73 9.57 14.89
N VAL A 30 -0.51 8.42 14.23
CA VAL A 30 -1.58 7.55 13.73
C VAL A 30 -2.03 6.62 14.85
N SER A 31 -3.26 6.79 15.30
CA SER A 31 -3.94 5.83 16.18
C SER A 31 -4.70 4.81 15.33
N TYR A 32 -4.37 3.53 15.47
CA TYR A 32 -5.09 2.43 14.84
C TYR A 32 -6.26 1.97 15.72
N TRP A 33 -7.32 1.46 15.08
CA TRP A 33 -8.46 0.87 15.78
C TRP A 33 -8.37 -0.66 15.70
N ASP A 34 -8.47 -1.34 16.84
CA ASP A 34 -8.43 -2.82 16.87
C ASP A 34 -9.71 -3.45 16.33
N VAL A 35 -10.83 -2.72 16.32
CA VAL A 35 -12.14 -3.24 15.91
C VAL A 35 -12.86 -2.21 15.05
N TYR A 36 -13.14 -2.59 13.79
CA TYR A 36 -14.02 -1.85 12.89
C TYR A 36 -15.45 -2.42 12.95
N LYS A 37 -16.45 -1.57 13.21
CA LYS A 37 -17.87 -1.96 13.20
C LYS A 37 -18.62 -1.11 12.18
N SER A 38 -19.36 -1.76 11.29
CA SER A 38 -20.18 -1.09 10.28
C SER A 38 -21.53 -1.75 10.12
N THR A 39 -22.49 -1.00 9.55
CA THR A 39 -23.84 -1.47 9.23
C THR A 39 -23.94 -1.81 7.75
N PHE A 40 -24.73 -2.82 7.42
CA PHE A 40 -24.95 -3.25 6.05
C PHE A 40 -26.43 -3.50 5.78
N SER A 41 -26.84 -3.35 4.52
CA SER A 41 -28.24 -3.41 4.11
C SER A 41 -28.82 -4.84 4.01
N GLY A 42 -27.97 -5.86 4.01
CA GLY A 42 -28.38 -7.27 3.92
C GLY A 42 -27.21 -8.21 4.21
N GLY A 43 -27.50 -9.35 4.82
CA GLY A 43 -26.48 -10.33 5.20
C GLY A 43 -25.78 -10.98 4.00
N LEU A 44 -24.62 -11.58 4.26
CA LEU A 44 -23.92 -12.42 3.30
C LEU A 44 -24.69 -13.72 3.11
N THR A 45 -24.93 -14.10 1.85
CA THR A 45 -25.54 -15.39 1.49
C THR A 45 -24.49 -16.47 1.27
N THR A 46 -23.27 -16.07 0.92
CA THR A 46 -22.13 -16.95 0.65
C THR A 46 -20.82 -16.16 0.84
N LEU A 47 -19.75 -16.86 1.24
CA LEU A 47 -18.38 -16.35 1.24
C LEU A 47 -17.58 -16.81 0.01
N ASN A 48 -18.21 -17.57 -0.89
CA ASN A 48 -17.56 -17.98 -2.12
C ASN A 48 -17.60 -16.81 -3.14
N PRO A 49 -16.44 -16.22 -3.50
CA PRO A 49 -16.36 -15.05 -4.37
C PRO A 49 -16.91 -15.30 -5.78
N PHE A 50 -16.92 -16.55 -6.24
CA PHE A 50 -17.36 -16.94 -7.58
C PHE A 50 -18.89 -17.07 -7.70
N THR A 51 -19.62 -16.97 -6.59
CA THR A 51 -21.08 -17.19 -6.55
C THR A 51 -21.84 -16.00 -5.96
N LEU A 52 -21.14 -14.89 -5.71
CA LEU A 52 -21.77 -13.67 -5.24
C LEU A 52 -22.73 -13.09 -6.28
N SER A 53 -23.82 -12.50 -5.81
CA SER A 53 -24.85 -11.90 -6.67
C SER A 53 -25.23 -10.47 -6.28
N GLY A 54 -24.72 -9.93 -5.18
CA GLY A 54 -25.01 -8.58 -4.70
C GLY A 54 -23.77 -7.71 -4.52
N THR A 55 -23.85 -6.45 -4.96
CA THR A 55 -22.73 -5.49 -4.86
C THR A 55 -22.30 -5.17 -3.43
N SER A 56 -23.25 -5.17 -2.49
CA SER A 56 -22.97 -4.97 -1.06
C SER A 56 -22.12 -6.09 -0.43
N GLN A 57 -21.97 -7.22 -1.11
CA GLN A 57 -21.21 -8.37 -0.62
C GLN A 57 -19.72 -8.26 -0.97
N TYR A 58 -19.35 -7.46 -1.99
CA TYR A 58 -17.95 -7.30 -2.42
C TYR A 58 -17.07 -6.70 -1.34
N THR A 59 -17.58 -5.81 -0.50
CA THR A 59 -16.82 -5.22 0.63
C THR A 59 -16.28 -6.30 1.56
N TYR A 60 -16.99 -7.42 1.74
CA TYR A 60 -16.51 -8.50 2.60
C TYR A 60 -15.46 -9.36 1.92
N ILE A 61 -15.68 -9.72 0.65
CA ILE A 61 -14.74 -10.54 -0.11
C ILE A 61 -13.40 -9.82 -0.33
N ALA A 62 -13.43 -8.52 -0.59
CA ALA A 62 -12.21 -7.70 -0.71
C ALA A 62 -11.33 -7.74 0.55
N ASN A 63 -11.89 -8.11 1.71
CA ASN A 63 -11.13 -8.27 2.96
C ASN A 63 -10.68 -9.73 3.23
N ILE A 64 -11.04 -10.69 2.37
CA ILE A 64 -10.79 -12.13 2.60
C ILE A 64 -9.94 -12.73 1.49
N ILE A 65 -10.07 -12.25 0.26
CA ILE A 65 -9.34 -12.74 -0.90
C ILE A 65 -8.75 -11.56 -1.65
N GLU A 66 -7.45 -11.65 -1.93
CA GLU A 66 -6.71 -10.69 -2.74
C GLU A 66 -6.56 -11.22 -4.18
N GLY A 67 -6.65 -10.31 -5.16
CA GLY A 67 -6.43 -10.62 -6.58
C GLY A 67 -4.97 -10.46 -7.01
N LEU A 68 -4.70 -10.68 -8.30
CA LEU A 68 -3.40 -10.36 -8.89
C LEU A 68 -3.10 -8.86 -8.84
N VAL A 69 -4.12 -8.03 -9.08
CA VAL A 69 -4.08 -6.57 -9.13
C VAL A 69 -5.32 -6.04 -8.43
N GLU A 70 -5.22 -4.90 -7.75
CA GLU A 70 -6.35 -4.24 -7.09
C GLU A 70 -6.49 -2.78 -7.56
N THR A 71 -7.57 -2.10 -7.18
CA THR A 71 -7.74 -0.67 -7.42
C THR A 71 -7.50 0.12 -6.14
N ASP A 72 -6.70 1.19 -6.22
CA ASP A 72 -6.56 2.13 -5.12
C ASP A 72 -7.83 2.98 -4.90
N ILE A 73 -7.81 3.86 -3.90
CA ILE A 73 -8.94 4.74 -3.55
C ILE A 73 -9.34 5.71 -4.68
N TYR A 74 -8.52 5.85 -5.73
CA TYR A 74 -8.78 6.66 -6.91
C TYR A 74 -9.19 5.81 -8.12
N GLY A 75 -9.36 4.50 -7.93
CA GLY A 75 -9.74 3.55 -8.98
C GLY A 75 -8.58 3.18 -9.92
N ARG A 76 -7.33 3.49 -9.57
CA ARG A 76 -6.16 3.13 -10.40
C ARG A 76 -5.73 1.71 -10.06
N PHE A 77 -5.42 0.93 -11.10
CA PHE A 77 -4.85 -0.40 -10.90
C PHE A 77 -3.47 -0.31 -10.24
N VAL A 78 -3.28 -1.06 -9.16
CA VAL A 78 -2.07 -1.12 -8.35
C VAL A 78 -1.69 -2.58 -8.06
N PRO A 79 -0.40 -2.87 -7.83
CA PRO A 79 0.05 -4.18 -7.40
C PRO A 79 -0.74 -4.73 -6.20
N ALA A 80 -1.02 -6.02 -6.26
CA ALA A 80 -1.59 -6.83 -5.18
C ALA A 80 -0.75 -8.10 -5.10
N LEU A 81 -1.31 -9.31 -5.26
CA LEU A 81 -0.52 -10.55 -5.27
C LEU A 81 0.58 -10.55 -6.34
N ALA A 82 0.34 -9.91 -7.49
CA ALA A 82 1.39 -9.61 -8.45
C ALA A 82 2.06 -8.27 -8.10
N GLU A 83 3.38 -8.28 -7.96
CA GLU A 83 4.20 -7.09 -7.72
C GLU A 83 4.33 -6.23 -8.99
N SER A 84 4.28 -6.88 -10.16
CA SER A 84 4.35 -6.25 -11.46
C SER A 84 3.75 -7.16 -12.53
N TRP A 85 3.52 -6.59 -13.72
CA TRP A 85 3.07 -7.33 -14.89
C TRP A 85 3.58 -6.69 -16.17
N ASP A 86 3.77 -7.51 -17.19
CA ASP A 86 4.19 -7.11 -18.53
C ASP A 86 3.15 -7.54 -19.56
N THR A 87 3.09 -6.81 -20.66
CA THR A 87 2.28 -7.18 -21.83
C THR A 87 3.14 -7.27 -23.08
N ASN A 88 2.76 -8.15 -24.01
CA ASN A 88 3.30 -8.09 -25.37
C ASN A 88 2.80 -6.84 -26.12
N GLU A 89 3.36 -6.56 -27.31
CA GLU A 89 3.11 -5.31 -28.05
C GLU A 89 1.63 -5.04 -28.35
N ASP A 90 0.83 -6.09 -28.62
CA ASP A 90 -0.59 -5.97 -28.94
C ASP A 90 -1.50 -6.21 -27.73
N THR A 91 -0.94 -6.36 -26.52
CA THR A 91 -1.65 -6.59 -25.25
C THR A 91 -2.53 -7.84 -25.17
N SER A 92 -2.30 -8.82 -26.05
CA SER A 92 -3.01 -10.11 -26.02
C SER A 92 -2.44 -11.12 -25.02
N VAL A 93 -1.20 -10.91 -24.56
CA VAL A 93 -0.51 -11.76 -23.57
C VAL A 93 -0.11 -10.92 -22.38
N TRP A 94 -0.49 -11.37 -21.19
CA TRP A 94 -0.19 -10.75 -19.90
C TRP A 94 0.65 -11.71 -19.05
N THR A 95 1.78 -11.23 -18.55
CA THR A 95 2.67 -11.98 -17.65
C THR A 95 2.68 -11.27 -16.31
N PHE A 96 2.29 -11.98 -15.24
CA PHE A 96 2.27 -11.44 -13.87
C PHE A 96 3.43 -12.02 -13.07
N HIS A 97 4.13 -11.15 -12.33
CA HIS A 97 5.23 -11.54 -11.44
C HIS A 97 4.72 -11.50 -10.01
N LEU A 98 4.54 -12.68 -9.41
CA LEU A 98 3.93 -12.82 -8.09
C LEU A 98 4.93 -12.57 -6.96
N ARG A 99 4.42 -12.10 -5.81
CA ARG A 99 5.17 -12.08 -4.55
C ARG A 99 5.64 -13.49 -4.20
N GLU A 100 6.90 -13.64 -3.80
CA GLU A 100 7.45 -14.92 -3.37
C GLU A 100 7.20 -15.17 -1.87
N GLY A 101 7.00 -16.43 -1.50
CA GLY A 101 6.91 -16.83 -0.09
C GLY A 101 5.61 -16.44 0.60
N GLU A 102 4.55 -16.17 -0.18
CA GLU A 102 3.19 -15.96 0.33
C GLU A 102 2.46 -17.29 0.50
N TYR A 103 1.65 -17.43 1.56
CA TYR A 103 0.96 -18.68 1.88
C TYR A 103 -0.48 -18.39 2.28
N TRP A 104 -1.36 -19.35 1.99
CA TRP A 104 -2.75 -19.29 2.42
C TRP A 104 -2.85 -19.29 3.95
N VAL A 105 -3.90 -18.66 4.47
CA VAL A 105 -4.23 -18.68 5.91
C VAL A 105 -5.46 -19.55 6.18
N ASP A 106 -5.54 -20.10 7.38
CA ASP A 106 -6.70 -20.86 7.83
C ASP A 106 -7.82 -19.95 8.37
N HIS A 107 -8.87 -20.55 8.93
CA HIS A 107 -10.00 -19.80 9.49
C HIS A 107 -9.67 -18.99 10.76
N ASN A 108 -8.50 -19.20 11.36
CA ASN A 108 -7.98 -18.44 12.50
C ASN A 108 -6.99 -17.35 12.05
N GLY A 109 -6.68 -17.27 10.75
CA GLY A 109 -5.65 -16.39 10.21
C GLY A 109 -4.23 -16.93 10.37
N GLU A 110 -4.07 -18.20 10.74
CA GLU A 110 -2.75 -18.83 10.86
C GLU A 110 -2.24 -19.28 9.49
N LYS A 111 -0.94 -19.05 9.26
CA LYS A 111 -0.26 -19.46 8.03
C LYS A 111 -0.34 -20.97 7.84
N THR A 112 -0.79 -21.39 6.66
CA THR A 112 -0.82 -22.81 6.27
C THR A 112 0.48 -23.24 5.58
N GLU A 113 0.59 -24.54 5.29
CA GLU A 113 1.69 -25.10 4.50
C GLU A 113 1.57 -24.86 2.99
N TRP A 114 0.43 -24.34 2.54
CA TRP A 114 0.13 -24.14 1.13
C TRP A 114 0.63 -22.77 0.67
N GLU A 115 1.68 -22.79 -0.15
CA GLU A 115 2.17 -21.59 -0.83
C GLU A 115 1.11 -21.09 -1.83
N VAL A 116 0.97 -19.77 -1.95
CA VAL A 116 0.11 -19.15 -2.96
C VAL A 116 0.82 -19.28 -4.30
N THR A 117 0.30 -20.14 -5.17
CA THR A 117 0.79 -20.32 -6.53
C THR A 117 -0.21 -19.79 -7.55
N ALA A 118 0.28 -19.33 -8.70
CA ALA A 118 -0.55 -19.05 -9.88
C ALA A 118 -1.16 -20.34 -10.47
#